data_AF-A0A7Y4CBC3-F1
#
_entry.id   AF-A0A7Y4CBC3-F1
#
_cell.length_a   1.000
_cell.length_b   1.000
_cell.length_c   1.000
_cell.angle_alpha   90.00
_cell.angle_beta   90.00
_cell.angle_gamma   90.00
#
_symmetry.space_group_name_H-M   'P 1'
#
loop_
_entity.id
_entity.type
_entity.pdbx_description
1 polymer ?
#
loop_
_entity_poly.entity_id
_entity_poly.type
_entity_poly.pdbx_seq_one_letter_code
_entity_poly.pdbx_strand_id
1 'polypeptide(L)'
;MDKDFRDTYMISVLVRNLRVLLFIVTVIGSYSAVAADASKYVCEAKQNSNSELPLLSAECPIGNGLWGSNRPVKDDGFFWIQCGLMSKPMSLSIAKSLYGKISTDVWMKPEDKGFRCLVGPYENYKAANQDLKQVQTLKAYKKAFIRSVGNEITKPKSTMKPKKKPSPAKAPVAKVVPKKAKAAPPAPKRKAEPVSKVANSNQKIKKTSVGSIVLRREAKIGEAYYAIPFLMEGNAQYYMEYGIGWNRLDYKQAKQVCESQQMRLVSTKEWRALINSTVMVNKQWPIHVPYWGDGKKGLFTSGKVTQLTGTSLLNVVCVK
;
A
#
# COMPACT_ATOMS: atom_id res chain seq x y z
N MET A 1 72.00 -40.25 14.67
CA MET A 1 71.24 -39.28 15.49
C MET A 1 71.04 -38.09 14.60
N ASP A 2 69.81 -37.76 14.20
CA ASP A 2 69.52 -36.42 13.66
C ASP A 2 68.05 -36.12 13.95
N LYS A 3 67.80 -35.92 15.25
CA LYS A 3 66.54 -35.44 15.79
C LYS A 3 66.29 -33.99 15.36
N ASP A 4 67.38 -33.26 15.07
CA ASP A 4 67.38 -31.83 14.67
C ASP A 4 66.77 -31.54 13.29
N PHE A 5 66.79 -32.49 12.35
CA PHE A 5 66.24 -32.24 11.00
C PHE A 5 64.70 -32.29 10.97
N ARG A 6 64.08 -33.11 11.83
CA ARG A 6 62.60 -33.22 11.90
C ARG A 6 61.96 -32.03 12.61
N ASP A 7 62.62 -31.50 13.64
CA ASP A 7 62.06 -30.39 14.42
C ASP A 7 62.08 -29.08 13.61
N THR A 8 63.11 -28.86 12.81
CA THR A 8 63.20 -27.65 11.96
C THR A 8 62.12 -27.60 10.86
N TYR A 9 61.75 -28.76 10.29
CA TYR A 9 60.72 -28.82 9.25
C TYR A 9 59.29 -28.64 9.81
N MET A 10 59.02 -29.20 10.99
CA MET A 10 57.69 -29.08 11.62
C MET A 10 57.41 -27.66 12.11
N ILE A 11 58.42 -26.95 12.63
CA ILE A 11 58.28 -25.56 13.07
C ILE A 11 58.00 -24.63 11.87
N SER A 12 58.64 -24.85 10.73
CA SER A 12 58.42 -24.07 9.50
C SER A 12 56.99 -24.19 8.97
N VAL A 13 56.41 -25.39 8.97
CA VAL A 13 55.04 -25.64 8.49
C VAL A 13 53.98 -25.05 9.45
N LEU A 14 54.19 -25.15 10.76
CA LEU A 14 53.29 -24.58 11.78
C LEU A 14 53.25 -23.05 11.75
N VAL A 15 54.39 -22.38 11.57
CA VAL A 15 54.45 -20.89 11.51
C VAL A 15 53.82 -20.36 10.21
N ARG A 16 53.92 -21.12 9.11
CA ARG A 16 53.31 -20.76 7.82
C ARG A 16 51.78 -20.86 7.85
N ASN A 17 51.24 -21.89 8.51
CA ASN A 17 49.79 -22.06 8.66
C ASN A 17 49.17 -21.07 9.65
N LEU A 18 49.90 -20.69 10.71
CA LEU A 18 49.43 -19.69 11.68
C LEU A 18 49.38 -18.26 11.10
N ARG A 19 50.31 -17.91 10.21
CA ARG A 19 50.31 -16.62 9.49
C ARG A 19 49.19 -16.52 8.44
N VAL A 20 48.82 -17.63 7.79
CA VAL A 20 47.68 -17.64 6.84
C VAL A 20 46.34 -17.54 7.60
N LEU A 21 46.23 -18.19 8.77
CA LEU A 21 45.02 -18.07 9.59
C LEU A 21 44.81 -16.65 10.14
N LEU A 22 45.89 -15.93 10.50
CA LEU A 22 45.79 -14.58 11.04
C LEU A 22 45.43 -13.50 10.00
N PHE A 23 45.67 -13.76 8.71
CA PHE A 23 45.27 -12.85 7.62
C PHE A 23 43.83 -13.07 7.14
N ILE A 24 43.23 -14.25 7.37
CA ILE A 24 41.84 -14.52 6.99
C ILE A 24 40.84 -13.94 8.00
N VAL A 25 41.25 -13.74 9.26
CA VAL A 25 40.36 -13.25 10.33
C VAL A 25 40.20 -11.71 10.34
N THR A 26 41.09 -10.95 9.69
CA THR A 26 41.06 -9.47 9.71
C THR A 26 40.32 -8.80 8.55
N VAL A 27 39.79 -9.56 7.57
CA VAL A 27 39.02 -9.00 6.43
C VAL A 27 37.49 -9.10 6.61
N ILE A 28 37.00 -9.64 7.74
CA ILE A 28 35.55 -9.84 7.97
C ILE A 28 34.93 -8.70 8.81
N GLY A 29 35.73 -7.77 9.32
CA GLY A 29 35.24 -6.63 10.09
C GLY A 29 34.90 -5.42 9.21
N SER A 30 33.63 -5.01 9.24
CA SER A 30 33.10 -3.70 8.75
C SER A 30 32.45 -3.68 7.35
N TYR A 31 31.59 -4.64 7.04
CA TYR A 31 30.44 -4.32 6.20
C TYR A 31 29.30 -3.87 7.10
N SER A 32 29.30 -2.58 7.43
CA SER A 32 28.06 -1.92 7.85
C SER A 32 27.11 -1.99 6.66
N ALA A 33 26.22 -2.98 6.66
CA ALA A 33 25.07 -2.99 5.79
C ALA A 33 24.22 -1.77 6.17
N VAL A 34 24.43 -0.67 5.46
CA VAL A 34 23.47 0.43 5.45
C VAL A 34 22.21 -0.20 4.87
N ALA A 35 21.24 -0.51 5.73
CA ALA A 35 19.90 -0.86 5.30
C ALA A 35 19.34 0.41 4.63
N ALA A 36 19.55 0.52 3.32
CA ALA A 36 18.80 1.44 2.50
C ALA A 36 17.34 0.97 2.58
N ASP A 37 16.55 1.69 3.37
CA ASP A 37 15.13 1.46 3.57
C ASP A 37 14.39 1.77 2.26
N ALA A 38 14.48 0.86 1.30
CA ALA A 38 13.73 0.89 0.06
C ALA A 38 12.36 0.24 0.27
N SER A 39 11.61 0.74 1.26
CA SER A 39 10.17 0.54 1.34
C SER A 39 9.54 1.40 0.23
N LYS A 40 9.44 0.87 -0.99
CA LYS A 40 8.47 1.37 -1.96
C LYS A 40 7.10 1.25 -1.29
N TYR A 41 6.58 2.38 -0.80
CA TYR A 41 5.47 2.47 0.14
C TYR A 41 4.20 1.84 -0.44
N VAL A 42 3.88 0.62 0.01
CA VAL A 42 2.60 -0.04 -0.27
C VAL A 42 1.64 0.37 0.83
N CYS A 43 0.63 1.18 0.50
CA CYS A 43 -0.40 1.51 1.47
C CYS A 43 -1.30 0.29 1.72
N GLU A 44 -1.58 0.03 2.99
CA GLU A 44 -2.66 -0.89 3.36
C GLU A 44 -4.01 -0.28 3.00
N ALA A 45 -4.90 -1.13 2.49
CA ALA A 45 -6.24 -0.72 2.13
C ALA A 45 -7.26 -1.76 2.57
N LYS A 46 -8.42 -1.29 3.02
CA LYS A 46 -9.56 -2.09 3.43
C LYS A 46 -10.80 -1.61 2.68
N GLN A 47 -11.57 -2.51 2.09
CA GLN A 47 -12.88 -2.19 1.54
C GLN A 47 -13.95 -2.88 2.38
N ASN A 48 -14.88 -2.12 2.96
CA ASN A 48 -15.87 -2.69 3.88
C ASN A 48 -17.02 -3.39 3.14
N SER A 49 -17.29 -3.03 1.88
CA SER A 49 -18.36 -3.62 1.07
C SER A 49 -18.21 -3.34 -0.43
N ASN A 50 -18.95 -4.12 -1.24
CA ASN A 50 -19.02 -4.02 -2.71
C ASN A 50 -19.61 -2.71 -3.25
N SER A 51 -20.21 -1.88 -2.39
CA SER A 51 -20.80 -0.58 -2.75
C SER A 51 -19.97 0.61 -2.27
N GLU A 52 -18.91 0.37 -1.49
CA GLU A 52 -18.00 1.38 -0.97
C GLU A 52 -16.68 1.41 -1.74
N LEU A 53 -15.98 2.53 -1.71
CA LEU A 53 -14.61 2.63 -2.22
C LEU A 53 -13.61 1.99 -1.24
N PRO A 54 -12.44 1.55 -1.71
CA PRO A 54 -11.38 1.09 -0.82
C PRO A 54 -10.87 2.25 0.07
N LEU A 55 -10.72 1.97 1.37
CA LEU A 55 -10.16 2.88 2.35
C LEU A 55 -8.67 2.60 2.57
N LEU A 56 -7.81 3.57 2.32
CA LEU A 56 -6.41 3.53 2.72
C LEU A 56 -6.29 3.65 4.25
N SER A 57 -5.22 3.09 4.82
CA SER A 57 -4.88 3.32 6.23
C SER A 57 -4.60 4.81 6.50
N ALA A 58 -4.82 5.25 7.74
CA ALA A 58 -4.61 6.64 8.15
C ALA A 58 -3.13 7.05 8.01
N GLU A 59 -2.23 6.08 8.14
CA GLU A 59 -0.77 6.20 8.07
C GLU A 59 -0.23 6.22 6.64
N CYS A 60 -1.06 5.90 5.64
CA CYS A 60 -0.66 5.89 4.23
C CYS A 60 -0.07 7.25 3.81
N PRO A 61 1.21 7.30 3.38
CA PRO A 61 1.82 8.55 2.98
C PRO A 61 1.27 9.02 1.64
N ILE A 62 0.61 10.18 1.66
CA ILE A 62 0.07 10.84 0.46
C ILE A 62 0.87 12.08 0.06
N GLY A 63 1.97 12.34 0.77
CA GLY A 63 2.98 13.31 0.39
C GLY A 63 2.48 14.76 0.41
N ASN A 64 3.16 15.63 -0.32
CA ASN A 64 2.89 17.08 -0.35
C ASN A 64 2.10 17.47 -1.61
N GLY A 65 1.21 18.46 -1.48
CA GLY A 65 0.47 18.99 -2.63
C GLY A 65 1.37 19.78 -3.59
N LEU A 66 1.24 19.49 -4.87
CA LEU A 66 1.86 20.22 -5.97
C LEU A 66 0.84 21.22 -6.51
N TRP A 67 1.18 22.51 -6.44
CA TRP A 67 0.32 23.62 -6.83
C TRP A 67 1.04 24.53 -7.83
N GLY A 68 0.28 25.10 -8.77
CA GLY A 68 0.82 26.03 -9.76
C GLY A 68 1.92 25.42 -10.61
N SER A 69 3.07 26.09 -10.70
CA SER A 69 4.23 25.66 -11.48
C SER A 69 5.13 24.66 -10.76
N ASN A 70 4.79 24.24 -9.54
CA ASN A 70 5.60 23.29 -8.77
C ASN A 70 5.56 21.91 -9.44
N ARG A 71 6.70 21.47 -9.96
CA ARG A 71 6.89 20.14 -10.55
C ARG A 71 7.91 19.37 -9.73
N PRO A 72 7.81 18.03 -9.68
CA PRO A 72 8.86 17.22 -9.07
C PRO A 72 10.18 17.38 -9.84
N VAL A 73 11.30 17.41 -9.11
CA VAL A 73 12.65 17.51 -9.71
C VAL A 73 13.09 16.19 -10.32
N LYS A 74 12.68 15.09 -9.67
CA LYS A 74 12.95 13.71 -10.04
C LYS A 74 11.65 12.92 -10.00
N ASP A 75 11.54 11.93 -10.87
CA ASP A 75 10.36 11.06 -11.02
C ASP A 75 10.59 9.72 -10.30
N ASP A 76 11.20 9.77 -9.11
CA ASP A 76 11.62 8.62 -8.31
C ASP A 76 10.65 8.26 -7.16
N GLY A 77 9.58 9.05 -7.01
CA GLY A 77 8.50 8.83 -6.07
C GLY A 77 7.15 8.57 -6.74
N PHE A 78 6.09 8.52 -5.93
CA PHE A 78 4.73 8.25 -6.42
C PHE A 78 3.83 9.48 -6.27
N PHE A 79 2.82 9.54 -7.12
CA PHE A 79 1.91 10.66 -7.19
C PHE A 79 0.48 10.23 -6.90
N TRP A 80 -0.28 11.14 -6.30
CA TRP A 80 -1.71 10.98 -6.06
C TRP A 80 -2.42 12.20 -6.62
N ILE A 81 -3.59 12.04 -7.23
CA ILE A 81 -4.49 13.17 -7.46
C ILE A 81 -5.43 13.25 -6.27
N GLN A 82 -5.44 14.36 -5.53
CA GLN A 82 -6.45 14.59 -4.52
C GLN A 82 -7.72 15.15 -5.18
N CYS A 83 -8.76 14.33 -5.29
CA CYS A 83 -10.05 14.72 -5.87
C CYS A 83 -10.94 15.52 -4.91
N GLY A 84 -10.66 15.50 -3.60
CA GLY A 84 -11.43 16.31 -2.63
C GLY A 84 -11.18 15.93 -1.18
N LEU A 85 -11.88 16.64 -0.28
CA LEU A 85 -11.98 16.33 1.16
C LEU A 85 -13.46 16.41 1.53
N MET A 86 -14.00 15.35 2.12
CA MET A 86 -15.43 15.18 2.36
C MET A 86 -15.69 14.77 3.81
N SER A 87 -16.87 15.05 4.34
CA SER A 87 -17.23 14.65 5.71
C SER A 87 -17.50 13.14 5.84
N LYS A 88 -17.84 12.47 4.74
CA LYS A 88 -18.13 11.03 4.68
C LYS A 88 -17.38 10.38 3.51
N PRO A 89 -17.12 9.06 3.56
CA PRO A 89 -16.58 8.33 2.42
C PRO A 89 -17.51 8.48 1.21
N MET A 90 -16.92 8.64 0.03
CA MET A 90 -17.69 8.64 -1.21
C MET A 90 -18.15 7.21 -1.53
N SER A 91 -19.39 7.07 -2.02
CA SER A 91 -19.89 5.79 -2.51
C SER A 91 -19.31 5.45 -3.88
N LEU A 92 -19.30 4.16 -4.22
CA LEU A 92 -18.84 3.70 -5.53
C LEU A 92 -19.65 4.34 -6.68
N SER A 93 -20.95 4.59 -6.49
CA SER A 93 -21.80 5.22 -7.52
C SER A 93 -21.37 6.63 -7.89
N ILE A 94 -20.93 7.44 -6.92
CA ILE A 94 -20.41 8.78 -7.18
C ILE A 94 -19.05 8.70 -7.89
N ALA A 95 -18.23 7.73 -7.50
CA ALA A 95 -16.90 7.49 -8.07
C ALA A 95 -16.94 7.01 -9.53
N LYS A 96 -18.03 6.40 -9.99
CA LYS A 96 -18.19 5.96 -11.40
C LYS A 96 -17.86 7.05 -12.41
N SER A 97 -18.19 8.30 -12.09
CA SER A 97 -17.88 9.46 -12.93
C SER A 97 -16.36 9.70 -13.11
N LEU A 98 -15.55 9.35 -12.10
CA LEU A 98 -14.09 9.47 -12.14
C LEU A 98 -13.47 8.35 -12.98
N TYR A 99 -13.97 7.11 -12.88
CA TYR A 99 -13.42 5.96 -13.61
C TYR A 99 -13.41 6.13 -15.13
N GLY A 100 -14.33 6.92 -15.69
CA GLY A 100 -14.29 7.28 -17.12
C GLY A 100 -13.23 8.33 -17.50
N LYS A 101 -12.47 8.86 -16.54
CA LYS A 101 -11.49 9.94 -16.69
C LYS A 101 -10.08 9.58 -16.22
N ILE A 102 -9.91 8.40 -15.63
CA ILE A 102 -8.68 8.00 -14.95
C ILE A 102 -8.26 6.61 -15.42
N SER A 103 -6.96 6.35 -15.31
CA SER A 103 -6.31 5.09 -15.67
C SER A 103 -6.07 4.17 -14.47
N THR A 104 -6.47 4.59 -13.27
CA THR A 104 -6.24 3.92 -11.98
C THR A 104 -7.49 3.99 -11.10
N ASP A 105 -7.34 3.81 -9.80
CA ASP A 105 -8.45 3.67 -8.87
C ASP A 105 -8.67 4.88 -7.96
N VAL A 106 -9.90 4.98 -7.45
CA VAL A 106 -10.31 5.99 -6.48
C VAL A 106 -10.25 5.37 -5.08
N TRP A 107 -9.58 6.08 -4.19
CA TRP A 107 -9.33 5.68 -2.81
C TRP A 107 -9.86 6.72 -1.86
N MET A 108 -10.37 6.24 -0.73
CA MET A 108 -10.72 7.08 0.40
C MET A 108 -9.64 6.97 1.47
N LYS A 109 -9.12 8.08 1.98
CA LYS A 109 -8.21 8.06 3.13
C LYS A 109 -8.86 8.76 4.32
N PRO A 110 -8.98 8.13 5.50
CA PRO A 110 -9.42 8.81 6.70
C PRO A 110 -8.39 9.86 7.12
N GLU A 111 -8.90 10.99 7.59
CA GLU A 111 -8.16 12.11 8.15
C GLU A 111 -8.83 12.50 9.48
N ASP A 112 -8.16 13.32 10.31
CA ASP A 112 -8.74 13.80 11.59
C ASP A 112 -10.13 14.41 11.42
N LYS A 113 -10.37 15.03 10.26
CA LYS A 113 -11.64 15.66 9.89
C LYS A 113 -12.08 15.21 8.49
N GLY A 114 -12.69 14.04 8.44
CA GLY A 114 -13.36 13.50 7.26
C GLY A 114 -12.48 12.57 6.44
N PHE A 115 -12.73 12.52 5.14
CA PHE A 115 -12.15 11.58 4.21
C PHE A 115 -11.62 12.29 2.98
N ARG A 116 -10.35 12.06 2.69
CA ARG A 116 -9.69 12.56 1.50
C ARG A 116 -9.96 11.60 0.34
N CYS A 117 -10.41 12.14 -0.78
CA CYS A 117 -10.56 11.43 -2.03
C CYS A 117 -9.22 11.49 -2.78
N LEU A 118 -8.69 10.34 -3.17
CA LEU A 118 -7.41 10.19 -3.84
C LEU A 118 -7.56 9.32 -5.09
N VAL A 119 -6.83 9.63 -6.14
CA VAL A 119 -6.70 8.79 -7.34
C VAL A 119 -5.23 8.44 -7.52
N GLY A 120 -4.89 7.18 -7.68
CA GLY A 120 -3.50 6.72 -7.77
C GLY A 120 -3.28 5.34 -7.13
N PRO A 121 -2.05 5.03 -6.68
CA PRO A 121 -0.84 5.84 -6.88
C PRO A 121 -0.41 5.80 -8.37
N TYR A 122 0.25 6.84 -8.83
CA TYR A 122 0.91 6.89 -10.14
C TYR A 122 2.42 6.80 -9.95
N GLU A 123 3.09 6.03 -10.81
CA GLU A 123 4.56 5.89 -10.77
C GLU A 123 5.31 7.08 -11.39
N ASN A 124 4.61 7.92 -12.16
CA ASN A 124 5.21 9.08 -12.80
C ASN A 124 4.27 10.28 -12.84
N TYR A 125 4.85 11.48 -12.83
CA TYR A 125 4.10 12.74 -12.86
C TYR A 125 3.28 12.90 -14.14
N LYS A 126 3.78 12.39 -15.28
CA LYS A 126 3.13 12.55 -16.59
C LYS A 126 1.75 11.90 -16.61
N ALA A 127 1.63 10.66 -16.15
CA ALA A 127 0.38 9.92 -16.06
C ALA A 127 -0.61 10.62 -15.09
N ALA A 128 -0.14 10.99 -13.90
CA ALA A 128 -0.96 11.73 -12.94
C ALA A 128 -1.47 13.06 -13.51
N ASN A 129 -0.66 13.77 -14.29
CA ASN A 129 -1.04 15.03 -14.92
C ASN A 129 -2.00 14.86 -16.11
N GLN A 130 -1.94 13.73 -16.83
CA GLN A 130 -2.92 13.42 -17.87
C GLN A 130 -4.30 13.16 -17.26
N ASP A 131 -4.37 12.30 -16.24
CA ASP A 131 -5.62 11.99 -15.55
C ASP A 131 -6.16 13.21 -14.81
N LEU A 132 -5.31 14.04 -14.19
CA LEU A 132 -5.74 15.27 -13.52
C LEU A 132 -6.53 16.17 -14.47
N LYS A 133 -6.02 16.38 -15.69
CA LYS A 133 -6.70 17.22 -16.69
C LYS A 133 -8.09 16.70 -17.01
N GLN A 134 -8.23 15.38 -17.12
CA GLN A 134 -9.51 14.72 -17.39
C GLN A 134 -10.44 14.82 -16.18
N VAL A 135 -9.95 14.58 -14.97
CA VAL A 135 -10.71 14.72 -13.71
C VAL A 135 -11.22 16.16 -13.55
N GLN A 136 -10.40 17.17 -13.83
CA GLN A 136 -10.79 18.57 -13.72
C GLN A 136 -11.86 19.02 -14.74
N THR A 137 -12.13 18.24 -15.79
CA THR A 137 -13.28 18.49 -16.70
C THR A 137 -14.62 18.33 -16.00
N LEU A 138 -14.66 17.50 -14.94
CA LEU A 138 -15.85 17.26 -14.14
C LEU A 138 -16.04 18.42 -13.15
N LYS A 139 -17.24 19.02 -13.15
CA LYS A 139 -17.55 20.20 -12.33
C LYS A 139 -17.24 20.03 -10.84
N ALA A 140 -17.47 18.83 -10.29
CA ALA A 140 -17.22 18.52 -8.88
C ALA A 140 -15.73 18.46 -8.51
N TYR A 141 -14.83 18.24 -9.48
CA TYR A 141 -13.41 17.97 -9.24
C TYR A 141 -12.48 19.02 -9.85
N LYS A 142 -12.99 20.21 -10.21
CA LYS A 142 -12.19 21.33 -10.73
C LYS A 142 -11.03 21.74 -9.82
N LYS A 143 -11.15 21.52 -8.51
CA LYS A 143 -10.13 21.82 -7.51
C LYS A 143 -9.19 20.65 -7.22
N ALA A 144 -9.27 19.56 -7.99
CA ALA A 144 -8.35 18.46 -7.86
C ALA A 144 -6.92 18.91 -8.18
N PHE A 145 -5.92 18.31 -7.54
CA PHE A 145 -4.51 18.64 -7.71
C PHE A 145 -3.63 17.42 -7.40
N ILE A 146 -2.39 17.42 -7.87
CA ILE A 146 -1.45 16.31 -7.65
C ILE A 146 -0.74 16.48 -6.29
N ARG A 147 -0.43 15.37 -5.63
CA ARG A 147 0.46 15.26 -4.49
C ARG A 147 1.63 14.34 -4.83
N SER A 148 2.78 14.55 -4.21
CA SER A 148 3.99 13.73 -4.41
C SER A 148 4.55 13.19 -3.11
N VAL A 149 4.91 11.91 -3.09
CA VAL A 149 5.58 11.20 -1.99
C VAL A 149 7.01 10.90 -2.40
N GLY A 150 7.99 11.20 -1.54
CA GLY A 150 9.40 10.85 -1.77
C GLY A 150 10.21 11.81 -2.67
N ASN A 151 9.58 12.79 -3.31
CA ASN A 151 10.27 13.71 -4.23
C ASN A 151 10.72 15.00 -3.53
N GLU A 152 11.96 15.43 -3.81
CA GLU A 152 12.35 16.83 -3.63
C GLU A 152 11.55 17.69 -4.64
N ILE A 153 10.86 18.72 -4.15
CA ILE A 153 10.09 19.65 -4.97
C ILE A 153 10.99 20.84 -5.30
N THR A 154 11.13 21.20 -6.58
CA THR A 154 11.75 22.47 -6.96
C THR A 154 10.82 23.58 -6.49
N LYS A 155 11.16 24.22 -5.38
CA LYS A 155 10.61 25.53 -5.05
C LYS A 155 11.08 26.49 -6.15
N PRO A 156 10.19 27.25 -6.82
CA PRO A 156 10.61 28.46 -7.48
C PRO A 156 11.33 29.30 -6.43
N LYS A 157 12.54 29.81 -6.74
CA LYS A 157 13.20 30.84 -5.94
C LYS A 157 12.26 32.04 -5.87
N SER A 158 11.46 32.10 -4.81
CA SER A 158 10.79 33.32 -4.40
C SER A 158 11.89 34.25 -3.89
N THR A 159 12.41 35.08 -4.78
CA THR A 159 13.10 36.31 -4.39
C THR A 159 12.05 37.31 -3.89
N MET A 160 11.38 36.97 -2.78
CA MET A 160 10.72 37.97 -1.97
C MET A 160 11.83 38.78 -1.29
N LYS A 161 12.18 39.91 -1.90
CA LYS A 161 12.81 41.03 -1.20
C LYS A 161 12.10 41.24 0.14
N PRO A 162 12.82 41.43 1.26
CA PRO A 162 12.20 41.64 2.55
C PRO A 162 11.37 42.92 2.51
N LYS A 163 10.04 42.76 2.42
CA LYS A 163 9.11 43.88 2.50
C LYS A 163 8.89 44.16 3.98
N LYS A 164 9.29 45.37 4.36
CA LYS A 164 9.23 45.96 5.70
C LYS A 164 7.97 45.60 6.48
N LYS A 165 8.19 45.22 7.74
CA LYS A 165 7.26 45.17 8.86
C LYS A 165 6.37 46.43 8.90
N PRO A 166 5.03 46.30 8.88
CA PRO A 166 4.15 47.33 9.41
C PRO A 166 3.95 47.10 10.91
N SER A 167 4.31 48.09 11.71
CA SER A 167 3.94 48.20 13.13
C SER A 167 2.44 48.51 13.29
N PRO A 168 1.87 48.32 14.49
CA PRO A 168 0.47 47.95 14.71
C PRO A 168 -0.50 49.13 14.65
N ALA A 169 -1.63 48.96 13.97
CA ALA A 169 -2.73 49.90 13.96
C ALA A 169 -3.77 49.56 15.05
N LYS A 170 -4.04 50.60 15.84
CA LYS A 170 -4.95 50.77 16.98
C LYS A 170 -6.29 50.02 16.95
N ALA A 171 -6.68 49.54 18.13
CA ALA A 171 -8.01 49.07 18.49
C ALA A 171 -9.07 50.20 18.45
N PRO A 172 -10.35 49.83 18.28
CA PRO A 172 -11.46 50.55 18.90
C PRO A 172 -12.05 49.72 20.05
N VAL A 173 -12.13 50.36 21.21
CA VAL A 173 -12.71 49.86 22.45
C VAL A 173 -14.24 49.98 22.43
N ALA A 174 -14.88 48.90 22.88
CA ALA A 174 -16.16 48.77 23.58
C ALA A 174 -17.45 49.38 22.99
N LYS A 175 -18.47 48.52 22.85
CA LYS A 175 -19.65 48.58 23.73
C LYS A 175 -20.09 47.17 24.13
N VAL A 176 -19.86 46.84 25.40
CA VAL A 176 -20.49 45.74 26.14
C VAL A 176 -21.74 46.31 26.79
N VAL A 177 -22.92 45.71 26.54
CA VAL A 177 -24.01 45.69 27.52
C VAL A 177 -24.68 44.31 27.45
N PRO A 178 -24.90 43.63 28.59
CA PRO A 178 -25.21 42.21 28.67
C PRO A 178 -26.72 41.94 28.69
N LYS A 179 -27.15 40.77 28.20
CA LYS A 179 -28.48 40.23 28.54
C LYS A 179 -28.41 38.76 28.95
N LYS A 180 -28.50 38.62 30.28
CA LYS A 180 -28.87 37.49 31.14
C LYS A 180 -29.27 36.16 30.50
N ALA A 181 -28.66 35.12 31.08
CA ALA A 181 -29.13 33.75 31.18
C ALA A 181 -30.59 33.63 31.64
N LYS A 182 -31.28 32.61 31.11
CA LYS A 182 -32.39 31.92 31.77
C LYS A 182 -32.26 30.42 31.55
N ALA A 183 -32.53 29.71 32.64
CA ALA A 183 -32.33 28.29 32.88
C ALA A 183 -33.36 27.40 32.18
N ALA A 184 -33.00 26.12 32.03
CA ALA A 184 -33.87 24.96 31.77
C ALA A 184 -34.91 24.79 32.90
N PRO A 185 -36.00 23.98 32.75
CA PRO A 185 -35.95 22.49 32.65
C PRO A 185 -37.19 21.88 31.90
N PRO A 186 -37.52 20.56 32.00
CA PRO A 186 -36.73 19.33 31.89
C PRO A 186 -37.26 18.35 30.80
N ALA A 187 -36.48 17.30 30.54
CA ALA A 187 -36.79 16.16 29.68
C ALA A 187 -37.95 15.28 30.19
N PRO A 188 -38.71 14.60 29.30
CA PRO A 188 -39.52 13.44 29.69
C PRO A 188 -38.66 12.18 29.73
N LYS A 189 -38.55 11.62 30.94
CA LYS A 189 -38.08 10.26 31.24
C LYS A 189 -38.90 9.23 30.46
N ARG A 190 -38.25 8.30 29.75
CA ARG A 190 -38.85 7.00 29.43
C ARG A 190 -37.98 5.88 30.00
N LYS A 191 -38.69 4.99 30.68
CA LYS A 191 -38.24 3.96 31.62
C LYS A 191 -37.34 2.91 30.98
N ALA A 192 -36.35 2.45 31.74
CA ALA A 192 -35.69 1.17 31.56
C ALA A 192 -36.45 0.11 32.37
N GLU A 193 -36.50 -1.12 31.83
CA GLU A 193 -36.48 -2.44 32.50
C GLU A 193 -36.91 -3.54 31.50
N PRO A 194 -36.55 -4.82 31.66
CA PRO A 194 -35.33 -5.39 32.25
C PRO A 194 -34.67 -6.46 31.34
N VAL A 195 -33.47 -6.85 31.75
CA VAL A 195 -32.63 -7.95 31.26
C VAL A 195 -33.35 -9.30 31.30
N SER A 196 -33.15 -10.12 30.26
CA SER A 196 -33.16 -11.59 30.40
C SER A 196 -31.90 -12.19 29.77
N LYS A 197 -31.00 -12.58 30.68
CA LYS A 197 -30.03 -13.69 30.62
C LYS A 197 -30.76 -14.98 30.15
N VAL A 198 -30.19 -16.02 29.53
CA VAL A 198 -28.85 -16.58 29.36
C VAL A 198 -29.03 -17.72 28.33
N ALA A 199 -28.02 -18.03 27.52
CA ALA A 199 -27.55 -19.41 27.31
C ALA A 199 -26.36 -19.46 26.35
N ASN A 200 -25.24 -19.94 26.89
CA ASN A 200 -24.07 -20.43 26.18
C ASN A 200 -24.44 -21.43 25.07
N SER A 201 -23.75 -21.33 23.94
CA SER A 201 -23.34 -22.54 23.24
C SER A 201 -21.99 -22.34 22.56
N ASN A 202 -21.07 -23.21 22.94
CA ASN A 202 -19.70 -23.35 22.47
C ASN A 202 -19.58 -23.20 20.95
N GLN A 203 -19.03 -22.09 20.47
CA GLN A 203 -18.54 -22.01 19.10
C GLN A 203 -17.09 -22.50 19.04
N LYS A 204 -16.99 -23.82 18.93
CA LYS A 204 -15.97 -24.55 18.18
C LYS A 204 -15.49 -23.69 17.00
N ILE A 205 -14.17 -23.50 16.92
CA ILE A 205 -13.44 -22.82 15.84
C ILE A 205 -14.07 -23.17 14.49
N LYS A 206 -14.87 -22.24 13.94
CA LYS A 206 -15.45 -22.39 12.60
C LYS A 206 -14.31 -22.28 11.60
N LYS A 207 -14.03 -23.39 10.91
CA LYS A 207 -13.32 -23.36 9.63
C LYS A 207 -14.03 -22.33 8.74
N THR A 208 -13.31 -21.29 8.35
CA THR A 208 -13.76 -20.31 7.37
C THR A 208 -14.27 -21.05 6.14
N SER A 209 -15.57 -21.00 5.89
CA SER A 209 -16.16 -21.50 4.65
C SER A 209 -15.57 -20.65 3.53
N VAL A 210 -14.74 -21.26 2.69
CA VAL A 210 -14.28 -20.63 1.46
C VAL A 210 -15.52 -20.52 0.58
N GLY A 211 -16.00 -19.29 0.40
CA GLY A 211 -17.15 -18.96 -0.45
C GLY A 211 -16.97 -19.41 -1.90
N SER A 212 -18.00 -19.25 -2.73
CA SER A 212 -17.90 -19.52 -4.18
C SER A 212 -16.69 -18.78 -4.81
N ILE A 213 -15.81 -19.55 -5.48
CA ILE A 213 -14.57 -19.05 -6.11
C ILE A 213 -14.80 -18.88 -7.61
N VAL A 214 -14.40 -17.74 -8.16
CA VAL A 214 -14.42 -17.46 -9.61
C VAL A 214 -13.02 -17.14 -10.10
N LEU A 215 -12.58 -17.70 -11.22
CA LEU A 215 -11.30 -17.36 -11.86
C LEU A 215 -11.48 -16.13 -12.75
N ARG A 216 -10.80 -15.01 -12.44
CA ARG A 216 -10.99 -13.73 -13.16
C ARG A 216 -9.98 -13.48 -14.26
N ARG A 217 -8.80 -14.09 -14.17
CA ARG A 217 -7.72 -13.98 -15.16
C ARG A 217 -7.02 -15.29 -15.29
N GLU A 218 -6.74 -15.67 -16.53
CA GLU A 218 -6.18 -16.97 -16.86
C GLU A 218 -5.16 -16.85 -17.99
N ALA A 219 -4.12 -17.67 -17.91
CA ALA A 219 -3.06 -17.74 -18.89
C ALA A 219 -2.46 -19.14 -18.93
N LYS A 220 -2.06 -19.58 -20.12
CA LYS A 220 -1.25 -20.77 -20.30
C LYS A 220 0.11 -20.34 -20.86
N ILE A 221 1.19 -20.73 -20.21
CA ILE A 221 2.57 -20.41 -20.61
C ILE A 221 3.35 -21.72 -20.60
N GLY A 222 3.63 -22.25 -21.79
CA GLY A 222 4.09 -23.64 -21.93
C GLY A 222 3.04 -24.60 -21.38
N GLU A 223 3.45 -25.46 -20.47
CA GLU A 223 2.56 -26.44 -19.82
C GLU A 223 1.84 -25.87 -18.59
N ALA A 224 2.35 -24.79 -18.00
CA ALA A 224 1.80 -24.21 -16.78
C ALA A 224 0.54 -23.38 -17.07
N TYR A 225 -0.52 -23.64 -16.30
CA TYR A 225 -1.76 -22.88 -16.34
C TYR A 225 -1.91 -22.03 -15.08
N TYR A 226 -2.01 -20.72 -15.28
CA TYR A 226 -2.09 -19.70 -14.25
C TYR A 226 -3.50 -19.15 -14.16
N ALA A 227 -4.00 -18.95 -12.94
CA ALA A 227 -5.27 -18.29 -12.72
C ALA A 227 -5.26 -17.38 -11.48
N ILE A 228 -6.02 -16.29 -11.53
CA ILE A 228 -6.29 -15.41 -10.38
C ILE A 228 -7.68 -15.74 -9.81
N PRO A 229 -7.75 -16.39 -8.64
CA PRO A 229 -9.03 -16.68 -7.98
C PRO A 229 -9.61 -15.44 -7.30
N PHE A 230 -10.93 -15.31 -7.35
CA PHE A 230 -11.72 -14.29 -6.66
C PHE A 230 -12.74 -14.95 -5.73
N LEU A 231 -12.88 -14.45 -4.49
CA LEU A 231 -13.81 -15.00 -3.49
C LEU A 231 -15.08 -14.16 -3.55
N MET A 232 -16.17 -14.75 -4.03
CA MET A 232 -17.45 -14.04 -4.18
C MET A 232 -18.18 -13.85 -2.85
N GLU A 233 -17.92 -14.74 -1.90
CA GLU A 233 -18.53 -14.73 -0.57
C GLU A 233 -17.45 -14.72 0.52
N GLY A 234 -17.78 -14.08 1.65
CA GLY A 234 -16.91 -13.94 2.81
C GLY A 234 -16.39 -12.51 3.00
N ASN A 235 -15.66 -12.31 4.10
CA ASN A 235 -15.10 -11.02 4.50
C ASN A 235 -13.68 -10.81 3.98
N ALA A 236 -13.34 -11.39 2.83
CA ALA A 236 -12.02 -11.20 2.23
C ALA A 236 -11.87 -9.74 1.80
N GLN A 237 -10.79 -9.10 2.23
CA GLN A 237 -10.48 -7.75 1.75
C GLN A 237 -10.17 -7.81 0.26
N TYR A 238 -10.47 -6.75 -0.47
CA TYR A 238 -10.07 -6.63 -1.87
C TYR A 238 -9.77 -5.16 -2.19
N TYR A 239 -9.13 -4.94 -3.33
CA TYR A 239 -8.94 -3.61 -3.91
C TYR A 239 -9.36 -3.63 -5.36
N MET A 240 -9.59 -2.45 -5.93
CA MET A 240 -9.95 -2.32 -7.35
C MET A 240 -8.68 -2.07 -8.16
N GLU A 241 -8.57 -2.73 -9.33
CA GLU A 241 -7.60 -2.43 -10.37
C GLU A 241 -8.23 -2.75 -11.73
N TYR A 242 -8.10 -1.85 -12.71
CA TYR A 242 -8.77 -1.95 -14.01
C TYR A 242 -10.30 -2.11 -13.91
N GLY A 243 -10.91 -1.50 -12.89
CA GLY A 243 -12.36 -1.60 -12.65
C GLY A 243 -12.83 -2.96 -12.12
N ILE A 244 -11.91 -3.85 -11.73
CA ILE A 244 -12.19 -5.19 -11.23
C ILE A 244 -11.67 -5.34 -9.80
N GLY A 245 -12.42 -6.01 -8.94
CA GLY A 245 -11.97 -6.33 -7.59
C GLY A 245 -10.93 -7.45 -7.55
N TRP A 246 -9.90 -7.33 -6.72
CA TRP A 246 -8.87 -8.35 -6.54
C TRP A 246 -8.71 -8.65 -5.07
N ASN A 247 -8.87 -9.92 -4.70
CA ASN A 247 -8.73 -10.34 -3.31
C ASN A 247 -7.35 -9.96 -2.76
N ARG A 248 -7.34 -9.51 -1.52
CA ARG A 248 -6.18 -9.25 -0.68
C ARG A 248 -6.21 -10.29 0.43
N LEU A 249 -5.43 -11.34 0.25
CA LEU A 249 -5.41 -12.50 1.16
C LEU A 249 -4.09 -12.55 1.91
N ASP A 250 -4.12 -13.01 3.16
CA ASP A 250 -2.91 -13.43 3.86
C ASP A 250 -2.36 -14.73 3.23
N TYR A 251 -1.14 -15.13 3.60
CA TYR A 251 -0.51 -16.30 2.99
C TYR A 251 -1.29 -17.60 3.23
N LYS A 252 -1.88 -17.76 4.42
CA LYS A 252 -2.63 -18.97 4.79
C LYS A 252 -3.89 -19.07 3.94
N GLN A 253 -4.61 -17.97 3.81
CA GLN A 253 -5.80 -17.86 2.96
C GLN A 253 -5.43 -18.09 1.48
N ALA A 254 -4.37 -17.45 0.99
CA ALA A 254 -3.93 -17.60 -0.40
C ALA A 254 -3.61 -19.07 -0.76
N LYS A 255 -2.88 -19.76 0.13
CA LYS A 255 -2.57 -21.19 -0.03
C LYS A 255 -3.85 -22.04 -0.05
N GLN A 256 -4.75 -21.82 0.90
CA GLN A 256 -6.04 -22.54 0.97
C GLN A 256 -6.89 -22.33 -0.28
N VAL A 257 -6.95 -21.10 -0.81
CA VAL A 257 -7.72 -20.78 -2.02
C VAL A 257 -7.14 -21.53 -3.22
N CYS A 258 -5.82 -21.51 -3.44
CA CYS A 258 -5.23 -22.25 -4.55
C CYS A 258 -5.46 -23.77 -4.41
N GLU A 259 -5.23 -24.33 -3.22
CA GLU A 259 -5.40 -25.77 -2.96
C GLU A 259 -6.84 -26.23 -3.19
N SER A 260 -7.84 -25.41 -2.82
CA SER A 260 -9.25 -25.71 -3.07
C SER A 260 -9.61 -25.85 -4.55
N GLN A 261 -8.82 -25.23 -5.43
CA GLN A 261 -8.96 -25.30 -6.88
C GLN A 261 -8.03 -26.36 -7.50
N GLN A 262 -7.41 -27.23 -6.68
CA GLN A 262 -6.38 -28.20 -7.11
C GLN A 262 -5.18 -27.53 -7.78
N MET A 263 -4.86 -26.31 -7.35
CA MET A 263 -3.70 -25.54 -7.81
C MET A 263 -2.78 -25.26 -6.61
N ARG A 264 -1.62 -24.66 -6.86
CA ARG A 264 -0.71 -24.19 -5.82
C ARG A 264 -0.31 -22.74 -6.03
N LEU A 265 0.29 -22.12 -5.01
CA LEU A 265 0.95 -20.84 -5.19
C LEU A 265 2.13 -20.99 -6.16
N VAL A 266 2.37 -19.94 -6.94
CA VAL A 266 3.46 -19.89 -7.92
C VAL A 266 4.83 -19.91 -7.24
N SER A 267 5.79 -20.59 -7.87
CA SER A 267 7.20 -20.50 -7.51
C SER A 267 7.83 -19.22 -8.08
N THR A 268 9.03 -18.87 -7.59
CA THR A 268 9.79 -17.74 -8.14
C THR A 268 10.15 -17.92 -9.62
N LYS A 269 10.40 -19.16 -10.07
CA LYS A 269 10.73 -19.47 -11.47
C LYS A 269 9.51 -19.23 -12.37
N GLU A 270 8.35 -19.72 -11.96
CA GLU A 270 7.09 -19.55 -12.68
C GLU A 270 6.62 -18.10 -12.70
N TRP A 271 6.79 -17.38 -11.59
CA TRP A 271 6.53 -15.94 -11.55
C TRP A 271 7.36 -15.17 -12.57
N ARG A 272 8.66 -15.47 -12.68
CA ARG A 272 9.54 -14.87 -13.69
C ARG A 272 9.09 -15.20 -15.12
N ALA A 273 8.65 -16.44 -15.37
CA ALA A 273 8.10 -16.80 -16.67
C ALA A 273 6.80 -16.03 -16.99
N LEU A 274 5.92 -15.87 -16.00
CA LEU A 274 4.67 -15.12 -16.13
C LEU A 274 4.90 -13.64 -16.47
N ILE A 275 5.77 -12.94 -15.73
CA ILE A 275 6.07 -11.53 -16.03
C ILE A 275 6.75 -11.36 -17.40
N ASN A 276 7.65 -12.27 -17.78
CA ASN A 276 8.36 -12.20 -19.05
C ASN A 276 7.47 -12.53 -20.25
N SER A 277 6.34 -13.20 -20.04
CA SER A 277 5.39 -13.54 -21.12
C SER A 277 4.58 -12.36 -21.65
N THR A 278 4.65 -11.19 -21.01
CA THR A 278 3.81 -9.99 -21.28
C THR A 278 2.30 -10.16 -21.06
N VAL A 279 1.83 -11.36 -20.70
CA VAL A 279 0.40 -11.65 -20.53
C VAL A 279 -0.24 -10.78 -19.45
N MET A 280 0.48 -10.49 -18.36
CA MET A 280 -0.04 -9.64 -17.28
C MET A 280 -0.41 -8.24 -17.78
N VAL A 281 0.42 -7.65 -18.64
CA VAL A 281 0.16 -6.33 -19.23
C VAL A 281 -0.98 -6.43 -20.24
N ASN A 282 -0.88 -7.37 -21.19
CA ASN A 282 -1.84 -7.49 -22.30
C ASN A 282 -3.26 -7.85 -21.83
N LYS A 283 -3.38 -8.62 -20.73
CA LYS A 283 -4.66 -9.03 -20.17
C LYS A 283 -5.06 -8.26 -18.92
N GLN A 284 -4.38 -7.14 -18.61
CA GLN A 284 -4.71 -6.29 -17.47
C GLN A 284 -4.84 -7.09 -16.16
N TRP A 285 -3.82 -7.88 -15.85
CA TRP A 285 -3.71 -8.52 -14.53
C TRP A 285 -3.30 -7.46 -13.52
N PRO A 286 -3.72 -7.57 -12.24
CA PRO A 286 -3.33 -6.59 -11.25
C PRO A 286 -1.82 -6.55 -11.08
N ILE A 287 -1.20 -5.37 -11.16
CA ILE A 287 0.25 -5.19 -11.12
C ILE A 287 0.71 -4.30 -9.96
N HIS A 288 -0.18 -3.53 -9.34
CA HIS A 288 0.20 -2.58 -8.29
C HIS A 288 0.49 -3.26 -6.94
N VAL A 289 -0.16 -4.38 -6.66
CA VAL A 289 0.00 -5.13 -5.42
C VAL A 289 0.79 -6.42 -5.69
N PRO A 290 1.83 -6.71 -4.88
CA PRO A 290 2.59 -7.95 -5.03
C PRO A 290 1.73 -9.19 -4.88
N TYR A 291 2.22 -10.32 -5.40
CA TYR A 291 1.56 -11.61 -5.30
C TYR A 291 2.21 -12.49 -4.23
N TRP A 292 1.42 -13.36 -3.62
CA TRP A 292 1.96 -14.47 -2.85
C TRP A 292 2.62 -15.51 -3.75
N GLY A 293 3.88 -15.79 -3.46
CA GLY A 293 4.63 -16.93 -3.96
C GLY A 293 4.87 -17.97 -2.88
N ASP A 294 5.18 -19.19 -3.31
CA ASP A 294 5.50 -20.29 -2.42
C ASP A 294 6.64 -19.93 -1.44
N GLY A 295 6.51 -20.43 -0.20
CA GLY A 295 7.42 -20.13 0.89
C GLY A 295 7.26 -18.74 1.50
N LYS A 296 6.05 -18.16 1.49
CA LYS A 296 5.75 -16.80 1.99
C LYS A 296 6.57 -15.70 1.31
N LYS A 297 6.76 -15.82 0.00
CA LYS A 297 7.47 -14.81 -0.79
C LYS A 297 6.50 -13.77 -1.33
N GLY A 298 6.86 -12.50 -1.23
CA GLY A 298 6.24 -11.41 -1.97
C GLY A 298 6.87 -11.32 -3.36
N LEU A 299 6.04 -11.47 -4.40
CA LEU A 299 6.43 -11.47 -5.80
C LEU A 299 5.98 -10.17 -6.47
N PHE A 300 6.94 -9.33 -6.83
CA PHE A 300 6.66 -8.02 -7.44
C PHE A 300 6.71 -8.13 -8.96
N THR A 301 5.86 -7.37 -9.64
CA THR A 301 5.83 -7.26 -11.11
C THR A 301 7.11 -6.62 -11.67
N SER A 302 7.86 -5.90 -10.85
CA SER A 302 9.22 -5.44 -11.16
C SER A 302 10.27 -6.57 -11.19
N GLY A 303 9.89 -7.81 -10.91
CA GLY A 303 10.81 -8.96 -10.78
C GLY A 303 11.48 -9.10 -9.41
N LYS A 304 11.29 -8.14 -8.48
CA LYS A 304 11.79 -8.22 -7.11
C LYS A 304 11.06 -9.35 -6.36
N VAL A 305 11.80 -10.06 -5.51
CA VAL A 305 11.25 -11.09 -4.62
C VAL A 305 11.71 -10.78 -3.20
N THR A 306 10.81 -10.90 -2.22
CA THR A 306 11.12 -10.60 -0.81
C THR A 306 10.48 -11.64 0.10
N GLN A 307 11.19 -12.04 1.15
CA GLN A 307 10.64 -12.92 2.17
C GLN A 307 9.72 -12.13 3.11
N LEU A 308 8.53 -12.66 3.40
CA LEU A 308 7.54 -12.00 4.25
C LEU A 308 7.11 -12.91 5.41
N THR A 309 6.47 -12.31 6.42
CA THR A 309 5.97 -12.98 7.63
C THR A 309 4.75 -13.87 7.33
N GLY A 310 3.99 -13.54 6.29
CA GLY A 310 2.78 -14.22 5.85
C GLY A 310 1.47 -13.54 6.25
N THR A 311 1.53 -12.44 7.01
CA THR A 311 0.35 -11.69 7.49
C THR A 311 -0.06 -10.54 6.57
N SER A 312 0.81 -10.12 5.66
CA SER A 312 0.49 -9.11 4.64
C SER A 312 -0.67 -9.58 3.77
N LEU A 313 -1.56 -8.67 3.38
CA LEU A 313 -2.60 -9.01 2.42
C LEU A 313 -2.07 -8.76 1.02
N LEU A 314 -1.98 -9.76 0.16
CA LEU A 314 -1.40 -9.66 -1.19
C LEU A 314 -2.35 -10.24 -2.24
N ASN A 315 -2.02 -10.02 -3.51
CA ASN A 315 -2.67 -10.71 -4.61
C ASN A 315 -2.37 -12.20 -4.59
N VAL A 316 -3.23 -12.98 -5.25
CA VAL A 316 -3.06 -14.43 -5.38
C VAL A 316 -3.08 -14.81 -6.86
N VAL A 317 -2.06 -15.55 -7.26
CA VAL A 317 -2.05 -16.28 -8.53
C VAL A 317 -1.75 -17.72 -8.20
N CYS A 318 -2.59 -18.60 -8.72
CA CYS A 318 -2.42 -20.03 -8.60
C CYS A 318 -1.86 -20.59 -9.90
N VAL A 319 -1.11 -21.69 -9.81
CA VAL A 319 -0.60 -22.44 -10.95
C VAL A 319 -0.87 -23.93 -10.79
N LYS A 320 -1.16 -24.60 -11.91
CA LYS A 320 -1.13 -26.06 -12.07
C LYS A 320 -0.32 -26.43 -13.30
#